data_AF-A0A1G2LTM6-F1
#
_entry.id   AF-A0A1G2LTM6-F1
#
_cell.length_a   1.000
_cell.length_b   1.000
_cell.length_c   1.000
_cell.angle_alpha   90.00
_cell.angle_beta   90.00
_cell.angle_gamma   90.00
#
_symmetry.space_group_name_H-M   'P 1'
#
loop_
_entity.id
_entity.type
_entity.pdbx_description
1 polymer ?
#
loop_
_entity_poly.entity_id
_entity_poly.type
_entity_poly.pdbx_seq_one_letter_code
_entity_poly.pdbx_strand_id
1 'polypeptide(L)'
;MNEGIENNQIPKISPAEKETRFQELLKKKEELVAAFQEALEKKLPIGDDDFMDMEIATEKAAKAALEANNQAEYDRLMEEHKAMTCWRFGE
;
A
#
# COMPACT_ATOMS: atom_id res chain seq x y z
N MET A 1 33.95 -11.41 33.29
CA MET A 1 33.40 -11.74 31.95
C MET A 1 32.06 -11.04 31.89
N ASN A 2 31.99 -9.89 31.22
CA ASN A 2 30.74 -9.15 30.99
C ASN A 2 30.58 -9.06 29.48
N GLU A 3 29.84 -10.00 28.90
CA GLU A 3 29.37 -9.88 27.53
C GLU A 3 28.22 -8.86 27.55
N GLY A 4 28.54 -7.65 27.10
CA GLY A 4 27.58 -6.59 26.90
C GLY A 4 26.56 -7.03 25.86
N ILE A 5 25.30 -7.07 26.28
CA ILE A 5 24.14 -7.33 25.45
C ILE A 5 24.16 -6.30 24.30
N GLU A 6 24.43 -6.79 23.09
CA GLU A 6 24.28 -6.03 21.85
C GLU A 6 22.79 -5.68 21.70
N ASN A 7 22.46 -4.46 22.13
CA ASN A 7 21.18 -3.82 21.87
C ASN A 7 21.11 -3.51 20.37
N ASN A 8 20.67 -4.48 19.57
CA ASN A 8 20.17 -4.28 18.21
C ASN A 8 18.84 -3.49 18.30
N GLN A 9 18.93 -2.22 18.70
CA GLN A 9 17.83 -1.28 18.67
C GLN A 9 17.57 -0.90 17.22
N ILE A 10 16.80 -1.73 16.52
CA ILE A 10 16.07 -1.29 15.34
C ILE A 10 15.28 -0.04 15.79
N PRO A 11 15.49 1.14 15.18
CA PRO A 11 14.80 2.35 15.61
C PRO A 11 13.30 2.09 15.55
N LYS A 12 12.65 2.12 16.73
CA LYS A 12 11.19 2.00 16.84
C LYS A 12 10.59 3.27 16.27
N ILE A 13 10.23 3.21 15.00
CA ILE A 13 9.45 4.25 14.31
C ILE A 13 8.22 4.56 15.16
N SER A 14 8.00 5.82 15.48
CA SER A 14 6.91 6.25 16.36
C SER A 14 5.53 5.95 15.74
N PRO A 15 4.46 5.83 16.55
CA PRO A 15 3.11 5.66 16.02
C PRO A 15 2.71 6.77 15.03
N ALA A 16 3.14 8.02 15.28
CA ALA A 16 2.85 9.15 14.40
C ALA A 16 3.56 9.02 13.04
N GLU A 17 4.82 8.60 13.02
CA GLU A 17 5.55 8.38 11.77
C GLU A 17 4.98 7.22 10.96
N LYS A 18 4.50 6.16 11.63
CA LYS A 18 3.80 5.05 10.98
C LYS A 18 2.49 5.49 10.33
N GLU A 19 1.70 6.30 11.05
CA GLU A 19 0.48 6.89 10.51
C GLU A 19 0.77 7.82 9.33
N THR A 20 1.76 8.71 9.44
CA THR A 20 2.19 9.57 8.33
C THR A 20 2.57 8.74 7.10
N ARG A 21 3.37 7.68 7.29
CA ARG A 21 3.77 6.77 6.21
C ARG A 21 2.55 6.09 5.56
N PHE A 22 1.59 5.65 6.37
CA PHE A 22 0.35 5.09 5.86
C PHE A 22 -0.41 6.11 5.00
N GLN A 23 -0.60 7.34 5.49
CA GLN A 23 -1.29 8.40 4.76
C GLN A 23 -0.60 8.78 3.44
N GLU A 24 0.74 8.84 3.43
CA GLU A 24 1.52 9.10 2.22
C GLU A 24 1.33 8.00 1.15
N LEU A 25 1.35 6.74 1.58
CA LEU A 25 1.15 5.60 0.68
C LEU A 25 -0.30 5.50 0.19
N LEU A 26 -1.27 5.78 1.06
CA LEU A 26 -2.69 5.84 0.70
C LEU A 26 -2.91 6.92 -0.36
N LYS A 27 -2.39 8.13 -0.14
CA LYS A 27 -2.49 9.23 -1.10
C LYS A 27 -1.88 8.85 -2.46
N LYS A 28 -0.69 8.24 -2.47
CA LYS A 28 -0.05 7.79 -3.72
C LYS A 28 -0.92 6.77 -4.47
N LYS A 29 -1.55 5.84 -3.74
CA LYS A 29 -2.48 4.87 -4.33
C LYS A 29 -3.70 5.56 -4.93
N GLU A 30 -4.26 6.56 -4.25
CA GLU A 30 -5.42 7.33 -4.75
C GLU A 30 -5.07 8.15 -5.99
N GLU A 31 -3.87 8.73 -6.06
CA GLU A 31 -3.36 9.43 -7.26
C GLU A 31 -3.26 8.49 -8.46
N LEU A 32 -2.77 7.26 -8.27
CA LEU A 32 -2.71 6.25 -9.34
C LEU A 32 -4.11 5.83 -9.82
N VAL A 33 -5.05 5.61 -8.89
CA VAL A 33 -6.44 5.29 -9.25
C VAL A 33 -7.08 6.44 -10.03
N ALA A 34 -6.88 7.68 -9.62
CA ALA A 34 -7.41 8.85 -10.32
C ALA A 34 -6.83 8.96 -11.75
N ALA A 35 -5.52 8.76 -11.89
CA ALA A 35 -4.86 8.76 -13.20
C ALA A 35 -5.38 7.65 -14.12
N PHE A 36 -5.60 6.45 -13.58
CA PHE A 36 -6.18 5.32 -14.32
C PHE A 36 -7.62 5.60 -14.76
N GLN A 37 -8.44 6.17 -13.88
CA GLN A 37 -9.82 6.58 -14.21
C GLN A 37 -9.84 7.67 -15.29
N GLU A 38 -8.97 8.67 -15.19
CA GLU A 38 -8.84 9.72 -16.21
C GLU A 38 -8.41 9.14 -17.57
N ALA A 39 -7.49 8.17 -17.58
CA ALA A 39 -7.09 7.47 -18.79
C ALA A 39 -8.26 6.71 -19.43
N LEU A 40 -9.09 6.02 -18.64
CA LEU A 40 -10.31 5.35 -19.11
C LEU A 40 -11.29 6.35 -19.74
N GLU A 41 -11.56 7.47 -19.07
CA GLU A 41 -12.48 8.51 -19.57
C GLU A 41 -11.99 9.10 -20.89
N LYS A 42 -10.68 9.31 -21.02
CA LYS A 42 -10.03 9.86 -22.22
C LYS A 42 -9.76 8.81 -23.29
N LYS A 43 -10.09 7.53 -23.05
CA LYS A 43 -9.76 6.38 -23.93
C LYS A 43 -8.27 6.33 -24.28
N LEU A 44 -7.43 6.72 -23.33
CA LEU A 44 -5.99 6.59 -23.46
C LEU A 44 -5.61 5.11 -23.35
N PRO A 45 -4.54 4.68 -24.02
CA PRO A 45 -4.00 3.34 -23.82
C PRO A 45 -3.56 3.21 -22.35
N ILE A 46 -4.03 2.14 -21.72
CA ILE A 46 -3.67 1.74 -20.36
C ILE A 46 -2.87 0.45 -20.50
N GLY A 47 -1.66 0.44 -19.96
CA GLY A 47 -0.80 -0.73 -19.96
C GLY A 47 -1.10 -1.66 -18.79
N ASP A 48 -0.66 -2.91 -18.91
CA ASP A 48 -0.63 -3.85 -17.79
C ASP A 48 0.22 -3.31 -16.63
N ASP A 49 1.24 -2.50 -16.94
CA ASP A 49 2.11 -1.84 -15.96
C ASP A 49 1.34 -0.83 -15.09
N ASP A 50 0.39 -0.07 -15.65
CA ASP A 50 -0.42 0.91 -14.90
C ASP A 50 -1.30 0.19 -13.86
N PHE A 51 -1.83 -0.97 -14.25
CA PHE A 51 -2.61 -1.81 -13.35
C PHE A 51 -1.74 -2.43 -12.25
N MET A 52 -0.57 -2.96 -12.61
CA MET A 52 0.38 -3.52 -11.63
C MET A 52 0.86 -2.45 -10.62
N ASP A 53 1.06 -1.21 -11.05
CA ASP A 53 1.44 -0.13 -10.15
C ASP A 53 0.35 0.19 -9.12
N MET A 54 -0.93 0.17 -9.52
CA MET A 54 -2.06 0.30 -8.60
C MET A 54 -2.16 -0.88 -7.61
N GLU A 55 -1.98 -2.11 -8.11
CA GLU A 55 -1.99 -3.33 -7.29
C GLU A 55 -0.91 -3.24 -6.20
N ILE A 56 0.33 -2.94 -6.60
CA ILE A 56 1.48 -2.81 -5.70
C ILE A 56 1.30 -1.65 -4.72
N ALA A 57 0.75 -0.51 -5.17
CA ALA A 57 0.49 0.64 -4.29
C ALA A 57 -0.57 0.31 -3.23
N THR A 58 -1.60 -0.43 -3.61
CA THR A 58 -2.67 -0.88 -2.71
C THR A 58 -2.11 -1.85 -1.65
N GLU A 59 -1.28 -2.82 -2.05
CA GLU A 59 -0.62 -3.74 -1.10
C GLU A 59 0.31 -2.99 -0.12
N LYS A 60 1.08 -2.01 -0.61
CA LYS A 60 1.97 -1.18 0.21
C LYS A 60 1.20 -0.34 1.21
N ALA A 61 0.11 0.30 0.79
CA ALA A 61 -0.76 1.07 1.67
C ALA A 61 -1.40 0.17 2.74
N ALA A 62 -1.85 -1.04 2.37
CA ALA A 62 -2.39 -2.01 3.32
C ALA A 62 -1.35 -2.37 4.39
N LYS A 63 -0.14 -2.78 3.98
CA LYS A 63 0.95 -3.13 4.92
C LYS A 63 1.27 -1.96 5.87
N ALA A 64 1.27 -0.72 5.37
CA ALA A 64 1.48 0.46 6.19
C ALA A 64 0.32 0.72 7.18
N ALA A 65 -0.93 0.48 6.78
CA ALA A 65 -2.08 0.54 7.68
C ALA A 65 -1.93 -0.45 8.84
N LEU A 66 -1.49 -1.68 8.55
CA LEU A 66 -1.21 -2.69 9.57
C LEU A 66 -0.09 -2.25 10.51
N GLU A 67 1.01 -1.70 9.98
CA GLU A 67 2.11 -1.14 10.79
C GLU A 67 1.66 0.00 11.72
N ALA A 68 0.68 0.79 11.29
CA ALA A 68 0.04 1.87 12.03
C ALA A 68 -1.04 1.40 13.02
N ASN A 69 -1.30 0.08 13.11
CA ASN A 69 -2.39 -0.53 13.89
C ASN A 69 -3.80 -0.15 13.41
N ASN A 70 -3.96 0.17 12.13
CA ASN A 70 -5.24 0.43 11.49
C ASN A 70 -5.74 -0.83 10.76
N GLN A 71 -6.28 -1.78 11.52
CA GLN A 71 -6.75 -3.06 10.98
C GLN A 71 -7.89 -2.89 9.97
N ALA A 72 -8.80 -1.95 10.22
CA ALA A 72 -9.95 -1.71 9.34
C ALA A 72 -9.52 -1.26 7.93
N GLU A 73 -8.53 -0.36 7.84
CA GLU A 73 -7.98 0.05 6.53
C GLU A 73 -7.15 -1.05 5.88
N TYR A 74 -6.38 -1.83 6.66
CA TYR A 74 -5.69 -3.00 6.12
C TYR A 74 -6.66 -3.98 5.46
N ASP A 75 -7.75 -4.35 6.16
CA ASP A 75 -8.74 -5.30 5.66
C ASP A 75 -9.41 -4.78 4.37
N ARG A 76 -9.82 -3.49 4.37
CA ARG A 76 -10.41 -2.83 3.20
C ARG A 76 -9.46 -2.82 2.00
N LEU A 77 -8.20 -2.44 2.21
CA LEU A 77 -7.21 -2.36 1.13
C LEU A 77 -6.81 -3.74 0.62
N MET A 78 -6.77 -4.77 1.48
CA MET A 78 -6.51 -6.14 1.05
C MET A 78 -7.68 -6.73 0.28
N GLU A 79 -8.93 -6.38 0.60
CA GLU A 79 -10.09 -6.73 -0.22
C GLU A 79 -10.00 -6.09 -1.60
N GLU A 80 -9.60 -4.82 -1.67
CA GLU A 80 -9.39 -4.11 -2.94
C GLU A 80 -8.26 -4.75 -3.76
N HIS A 81 -7.11 -5.03 -3.13
CA HIS A 81 -6.00 -5.75 -3.74
C HIS A 81 -6.43 -7.11 -4.29
N LYS A 82 -7.21 -7.87 -3.50
CA LYS A 82 -7.75 -9.15 -3.93
C LYS A 82 -8.63 -8.99 -5.18
N ALA A 83 -9.53 -8.01 -5.19
CA ALA A 83 -10.36 -7.73 -6.37
C ALA A 83 -9.51 -7.43 -7.61
N MET A 84 -8.43 -6.64 -7.47
CA MET A 84 -7.48 -6.39 -8.57
C MET A 84 -6.81 -7.68 -9.05
N THR A 85 -6.34 -8.53 -8.14
CA THR A 85 -5.71 -9.81 -8.51
C THR A 85 -6.69 -10.77 -9.20
N CYS A 86 -7.94 -10.85 -8.75
CA CYS A 86 -8.97 -11.69 -9.36
C CYS A 86 -9.25 -11.27 -10.81
N TRP A 87 -9.32 -9.96 -11.08
CA TRP A 87 -9.46 -9.44 -12.46
C TRP A 87 -8.30 -9.87 -13.37
N ARG A 88 -7.08 -9.94 -12.83
CA ARG A 88 -5.88 -10.34 -13.58
C ARG A 88 -5.83 -11.84 -13.87
N PHE A 89 -6.23 -12.67 -12.91
CA PHE A 89 -6.10 -14.14 -13.02
C PHE A 89 -7.40 -14.86 -13.44
N GLY A 90 -8.51 -14.13 -13.57
CA GLY A 90 -9.78 -14.67 -14.04
C GLY A 90 -10.47 -15.62 -13.06
N GLU A 91 -10.25 -15.44 -11.76
CA GLU A 91 -10.91 -16.19 -10.68
C GLU A 91 -12.19 -15.51 -10.19
#